data_AF-A0A1C3XGZ6-F1
#
_entry.id   AF-A0A1C3XGZ6-F1
#
_cell.length_a   1.000
_cell.length_b   1.000
_cell.length_c   1.000
_cell.angle_alpha   90.00
_cell.angle_beta   90.00
_cell.angle_gamma   90.00
#
_symmetry.space_group_name_H-M   'P 1'
#
loop_
_entity.id
_entity.type
_entity.pdbx_description
1 polymer ?
#
loop_
_entity_poly.entity_id
_entity_poly.type
_entity_poly.pdbx_seq_one_letter_code
_entity_poly.pdbx_strand_id
1 'polypeptide(L)' 'MYLAGISVRRVEDITEARWGTPVSPSTVSNLNKKIYAKIEAWRNRRIEGEHPYLYLDGIVMKRSWGW' A
#
# COMPACT_ATOMS: atom_id res chain seq x y z
N MET A 1 2.87 1.38 -5.15
CA MET A 1 3.39 2.77 -5.03
C MET A 1 3.01 3.44 -3.71
N TYR A 2 1.80 3.19 -3.17
CA TYR A 2 1.46 3.51 -1.77
C TYR A 2 2.35 2.76 -0.75
N LEU A 3 2.78 1.53 -1.08
CA LEU A 3 3.74 0.72 -0.33
C LEU A 3 5.13 1.37 -0.16
N ALA A 4 5.49 2.36 -0.98
CA ALA A 4 6.75 3.09 -0.89
C ALA A 4 6.59 4.48 -0.24
N GLY A 5 5.43 4.80 0.33
CA GLY A 5 5.15 6.11 0.93
C GLY A 5 4.98 7.26 -0.08
N ILE A 6 4.78 6.94 -1.36
CA ILE A 6 4.60 7.95 -2.42
C ILE A 6 3.11 8.36 -2.48
N SER A 7 2.84 9.66 -2.37
CA SER A 7 1.49 10.22 -2.47
C SER A 7 0.87 9.98 -3.85
N VAL A 8 -0.46 9.95 -3.94
CA VAL A 8 -1.19 9.68 -5.19
C VAL A 8 -0.88 10.72 -6.29
N ARG A 9 -0.61 11.98 -5.93
CA ARG A 9 -0.15 13.01 -6.88
C ARG A 9 1.24 12.71 -7.45
N ARG A 10 2.17 12.34 -6.57
CA ARG A 10 3.53 11.98 -6.98
C ARG A 10 3.56 10.68 -7.79
N VAL A 11 2.52 9.86 -7.68
CA VAL A 11 2.33 8.69 -8.54
C VAL A 11 2.06 9.08 -9.98
N GLU A 12 1.16 10.05 -10.18
CA GLU A 12 0.81 10.59 -11.50
C GLU A 12 2.05 11.18 -12.17
N ASP A 13 2.79 12.06 -11.45
CA ASP A 13 4.03 12.69 -11.94
C ASP A 13 5.09 11.65 -12.37
N ILE A 14 5.29 10.59 -11.59
CA ILE A 14 6.26 9.52 -11.91
C ILE A 14 5.78 8.69 -13.09
N THR A 15 4.48 8.42 -13.20
CA THR A 15 3.94 7.64 -14.32
C THR A 15 4.01 8.41 -15.63
N GLU A 16 3.76 9.71 -15.62
CA GLU A 16 3.92 10.56 -16.80
C GLU A 16 5.39 10.62 -17.26
N ALA A 17 6.31 10.81 -16.31
CA ALA A 17 7.75 10.86 -16.58
C ALA A 17 8.36 9.54 -17.09
N ARG A 18 7.80 8.37 -16.74
CA ARG A 18 8.34 7.05 -17.15
C ARG A 18 7.57 6.36 -18.28
N TRP A 19 6.26 6.58 -18.41
CA TRP A 19 5.43 5.90 -19.40
C TRP A 19 4.97 6.80 -20.55
N GLY A 20 5.24 8.11 -20.52
CA GLY A 20 4.95 9.03 -21.63
C GLY A 20 3.46 9.30 -21.87
N THR A 21 2.57 8.73 -21.05
CA THR A 21 1.13 8.99 -21.06
C THR A 21 0.60 9.13 -19.64
N PRO A 22 -0.29 10.11 -19.38
CA PRO A 22 -0.87 10.30 -18.06
C PRO A 22 -1.76 9.11 -17.70
N VAL A 23 -1.48 8.47 -16.56
CA VAL A 23 -2.33 7.42 -16.01
C VAL A 23 -3.47 8.08 -15.23
N SER A 24 -4.71 7.77 -15.57
CA SER A 24 -5.86 8.39 -14.91
C SER A 24 -5.92 8.01 -13.40
N PRO A 25 -6.43 8.91 -12.54
CA PRO A 25 -6.66 8.62 -11.13
C PRO A 25 -7.52 7.36 -10.92
N SER A 26 -8.47 7.10 -11.84
CA SER A 26 -9.32 5.91 -11.84
C SER A 26 -8.54 4.62 -12.06
N THR A 27 -7.50 4.64 -12.90
CA THR A 27 -6.62 3.50 -13.15
C THR A 27 -5.77 3.18 -11.93
N VAL A 28 -5.20 4.20 -11.28
CA VAL A 28 -4.45 4.05 -10.03
C VAL A 28 -5.35 3.51 -8.91
N SER A 29 -6.56 4.05 -8.78
CA SER A 29 -7.56 3.57 -7.80
C SER A 29 -7.93 2.09 -8.02
N ASN A 30 -8.16 1.69 -9.28
CA ASN A 30 -8.47 0.30 -9.62
C ASN A 30 -7.30 -0.66 -9.34
N LEU A 31 -6.06 -0.23 -9.60
CA LEU A 31 -4.87 -0.99 -9.22
C LEU A 31 -4.75 -1.14 -7.70
N ASN A 32 -5.01 -0.06 -6.95
CA ASN A 32 -5.01 -0.11 -5.49
C ASN A 32 -6.07 -1.08 -4.95
N LYS A 33 -7.30 -1.08 -5.49
CA LYS A 33 -8.36 -2.04 -5.10
C LYS A 33 -7.91 -3.49 -5.23
N LYS A 34 -7.22 -3.84 -6.32
CA LYS A 34 -6.67 -5.20 -6.52
C LYS A 34 -5.59 -5.54 -5.48
N ILE A 35 -4.78 -4.56 -5.08
CA ILE A 35 -3.75 -4.74 -4.04
C ILE A 35 -4.40 -4.92 -2.67
N TYR A 36 -5.44 -4.15 -2.34
CA TYR A 36 -6.17 -4.29 -1.07
C TYR A 36 -6.72 -5.70 -0.88
N ALA A 37 -7.30 -6.31 -1.92
CA ALA A 37 -7.77 -7.69 -1.85
C ALA A 37 -6.66 -8.67 -1.45
N LYS A 38 -5.44 -8.49 -1.98
CA LYS A 38 -4.27 -9.32 -1.61
C LYS A 38 -3.80 -9.05 -0.19
N ILE A 39 -3.79 -7.79 0.26
CA ILE A 39 -3.42 -7.41 1.63
C ILE A 39 -4.38 -8.05 2.63
N GLU A 40 -5.68 -7.94 2.39
CA GLU A 40 -6.69 -8.51 3.30
C GLU A 40 -6.62 -10.04 3.34
N ALA A 41 -6.40 -10.70 2.21
CA ALA A 41 -6.17 -12.14 2.19
C ALA A 41 -4.93 -12.55 3.00
N TRP A 42 -3.84 -11.77 2.90
CA TRP A 42 -2.61 -12.04 3.65
C TRP A 42 -2.77 -11.78 5.16
N ARG A 43 -3.44 -10.69 5.55
CA ARG A 43 -3.68 -10.32 6.96
C ARG A 43 -4.55 -11.33 7.70
N ASN A 44 -5.54 -11.91 7.01
CA ASN A 44 -6.47 -12.88 7.59
C ASN A 44 -6.04 -14.34 7.38
N ARG A 45 -4.85 -14.57 6.80
CA ARG A 45 -4.33 -15.92 6.60
C ARG A 45 -4.04 -16.55 7.96
N ARG A 46 -4.56 -17.76 8.18
CA ARG A 46 -4.27 -18.56 9.36
C ARG A 46 -2.75 -18.86 9.42
N ILE A 47 -2.18 -18.69 10.60
CA ILE A 47 -0.81 -19.08 10.88
C ILE A 47 -0.84 -20.57 11.24
N GLU A 48 -0.06 -21.39 10.54
CA GLU A 48 -0.04 -22.85 10.66
C GLU A 48 1.33 -23.35 11.15
N GLY A 49 1.33 -24.42 11.93
CA GLY A 49 2.54 -25.01 12.51
C GLY A 49 2.78 -24.59 13.96
N GLU A 50 3.87 -25.10 14.54
CA GLU A 50 4.31 -24.77 15.89
C GLU A 50 5.36 -23.66 15.83
N HIS A 51 5.11 -22.57 16.55
CA HIS A 51 6.00 -21.42 16.62
C HIS A 51 6.44 -21.23 18.09
N PRO A 52 7.59 -21.82 18.50
CA PRO A 52 8.02 -21.80 19.90
C PRO A 52 8.41 -20.40 20.40
N TYR A 53 8.67 -19.46 19.47
CA TYR A 53 9.04 -18.08 19.78
C TYR A 53 8.25 -17.12 18.88
N LEU A 54 7.85 -15.98 19.47
CA LEU A 54 7.16 -14.90 18.78
C LEU A 54 7.87 -13.58 19.09
N TYR A 55 8.13 -12.80 18.04
CA TYR A 55 8.69 -11.46 18.14
C TYR A 55 7.62 -10.44 17.71
N LEU A 56 7.52 -9.36 18.46
CA LEU A 56 6.61 -8.26 18.18
C LEU A 56 7.44 -6.98 18.05
N ASP A 57 7.15 -6.21 17.00
CA ASP A 57 7.76 -4.90 16.76
C ASP A 57 6.68 -3.82 16.76
N GLY A 58 7.02 -2.65 17.26
CA GLY A 58 6.11 -1.52 17.45
C GLY A 58 6.65 -0.27 16.77
N ILE A 59 5.84 0.29 15.86
CA ILE A 59 6.17 1.54 15.17
C ILE A 59 5.14 2.61 15.54
N VAL A 60 5.62 3.77 16.01
CA VAL A 60 4.79 4.95 16.27
C VAL A 60 4.75 5.83 15.03
N MET A 61 3.56 6.11 14.52
CA MET A 61 3.36 7.04 13.40
C MET A 61 2.54 8.25 13.86
N LYS A 62 3.07 9.46 13.63
CA LYS A 62 2.33 10.71 13.86
C LYS A 62 1.20 10.83 12.85
N ARG A 63 -0.05 10.71 13.31
CA ARG A 63 -1.25 10.99 12.51
C ARG A 63 -1.55 12.49 12.62
N SER A 64 -1.31 13.26 11.56
CA SER A 64 -1.81 14.63 11.45
C SER A 64 -3.16 14.60 10.74
N TRP A 65 -4.23 14.81 11.48
CA TRP A 65 -5.54 15.08 10.91
C TRP A 65 -5.54 16.56 10.50
N GLY A 66 -5.62 16.83 9.19
CA GLY A 66 -5.88 18.19 8.72
C GLY A 66 -7.26 18.61 9.19
N TRP A 67 -7.33 19.72 9.91
CA TRP A 67 -8.57 20.45 10.17
C TRP A 67 -8.91 21.27 8.93
#